data_AF-A0AAI9TMU1-F1
#
_entry.id   AF-A0AAI9TMU1-F1
#
_cell.length_a   1.000
_cell.length_b   1.000
_cell.length_c   1.000
_cell.angle_alpha   90.00
_cell.angle_beta   90.00
_cell.angle_gamma   90.00
#
_symmetry.space_group_name_H-M   'P 1'
#
loop_
_entity.id
_entity.type
_entity.pdbx_description
1 polymer ?
#
loop_
_entity_poly.entity_id
_entity_poly.type
_entity_poly.pdbx_seq_one_letter_code
_entity_poly.pdbx_strand_id
1 'polypeptide(L)'
;MSYERGDSLERYWGRVSEPEQNRVLEQLRDYVNQMREIPGDFIGALDRSPCRDGIFEAGYGDYTSYSYGPYPSEESFNEGIVQALRDRMRPKVLERENNIESHFF
;
A
#
# COMPACT_ATOMS: atom_id res chain seq x y z
N MET A 1 8.92 -17.08 -13.18
CA MET A 1 9.15 -15.94 -14.09
C MET A 1 10.30 -16.28 -15.03
N SER A 2 10.20 -15.93 -16.31
CA SER A 2 11.34 -15.93 -17.24
C SER A 2 12.25 -14.74 -16.95
N TYR A 3 13.53 -14.87 -17.30
CA TYR A 3 14.45 -13.74 -17.26
C TYR A 3 14.24 -12.88 -18.51
N GLU A 4 13.83 -11.63 -18.30
CA GLU A 4 13.72 -10.64 -19.37
C GLU A 4 14.97 -9.76 -19.39
N ARG A 5 15.70 -9.81 -20.50
CA ARG A 5 16.91 -8.99 -20.67
C ARG A 5 16.53 -7.55 -20.95
N GLY A 6 17.08 -6.61 -20.19
CA GLY A 6 16.91 -5.18 -20.40
C GLY A 6 18.06 -4.35 -19.83
N ASP A 7 18.09 -3.07 -20.20
CA ASP A 7 18.97 -2.06 -19.62
C ASP A 7 18.21 -1.25 -18.57
N SER A 8 18.92 -0.74 -17.55
CA SER A 8 18.30 0.17 -16.58
C SER A 8 17.93 1.49 -17.24
N LEU A 9 16.81 2.09 -16.80
CA LEU A 9 16.33 3.36 -17.33
C LEU A 9 17.41 4.45 -17.22
N GLU A 10 18.15 4.49 -16.11
CA GLU A 10 19.28 5.42 -15.89
C GLU A 10 20.34 5.32 -16.99
N ARG A 11 20.74 4.10 -17.36
CA ARG A 11 21.75 3.87 -18.41
C ARG A 11 21.22 4.19 -19.80
N TYR A 12 19.92 3.94 -20.01
CA TYR A 12 19.26 4.14 -21.29
C TYR A 12 18.97 5.62 -21.58
N TRP A 13 18.51 6.37 -20.57
CA TRP A 13 17.91 7.70 -20.74
C TRP A 13 18.80 8.70 -21.45
N GLY A 14 20.06 8.83 -21.04
CA GLY A 14 21.01 9.78 -21.62
C GLY A 14 21.59 9.37 -22.98
N ARG A 15 21.31 8.15 -23.46
CA ARG A 15 21.84 7.63 -24.73
C ARG A 15 20.87 7.78 -25.89
N VAL A 16 19.60 8.00 -25.59
CA VAL A 16 18.53 8.03 -26.58
C VAL A 16 18.08 9.44 -26.90
N SER A 17 17.48 9.58 -28.07
CA SER A 17 16.94 10.84 -28.55
C SER A 17 15.67 11.24 -27.79
N GLU A 18 15.33 12.53 -27.80
CA GLU A 18 14.08 13.03 -27.19
C GLU A 18 12.81 12.31 -27.71
N PRO A 19 12.66 11.99 -29.02
CA PRO A 19 11.55 11.17 -29.49
C PRO A 19 11.47 9.77 -28.85
N GLU A 20 12.61 9.13 -28.60
CA GLU A 20 12.65 7.83 -27.92
C GLU A 20 12.32 7.95 -26.43
N GLN A 21 12.78 9.01 -25.76
CA GLN A 21 12.38 9.31 -24.38
C GLN A 21 10.86 9.49 -24.29
N ASN A 22 10.26 10.23 -25.21
CA ASN A 22 8.81 10.42 -25.27
C ASN A 22 8.06 9.10 -25.44
N ARG A 23 8.54 8.20 -26.32
CA ARG A 23 7.96 6.86 -26.47
C ARG A 23 8.02 6.05 -25.18
N VAL A 24 9.15 6.08 -24.45
CA VAL A 24 9.25 5.40 -23.16
C VAL A 24 8.27 5.98 -22.15
N LEU A 25 8.11 7.31 -22.10
CA LEU A 25 7.13 7.95 -21.22
C LEU A 25 5.69 7.56 -21.57
N GLU A 26 5.36 7.48 -22.85
CA GLU A 26 4.05 7.00 -23.32
C GLU A 26 3.81 5.55 -22.88
N GLN A 27 4.78 4.66 -23.07
CA GLN A 27 4.69 3.26 -22.63
C GLN A 27 4.53 3.13 -21.12
N LEU A 28 5.29 3.88 -20.32
CA LEU A 28 5.17 3.85 -18.86
C LEU A 28 3.80 4.35 -18.40
N ARG A 29 3.27 5.41 -19.03
CA ARG A 29 1.91 5.91 -18.75
C ARG A 29 0.86 4.87 -19.10
N ASP A 30 1.00 4.24 -20.25
CA ASP A 30 0.11 3.17 -20.71
C ASP A 30 0.13 1.98 -19.73
N TYR A 31 1.29 1.51 -19.31
CA TYR A 31 1.38 0.44 -18.30
C TYR A 31 0.73 0.81 -16.96
N VAL A 32 0.88 2.06 -16.49
CA VAL A 32 0.20 2.53 -15.29
C VAL A 32 -1.33 2.54 -15.47
N ASN A 33 -1.81 2.94 -16.65
CA ASN A 33 -3.25 2.89 -16.96
C ASN A 33 -3.76 1.44 -16.99
N GLN A 34 -3.05 0.54 -17.69
CA GLN A 34 -3.38 -0.89 -17.71
C GLN A 34 -3.41 -1.49 -16.30
N MET A 35 -2.45 -1.15 -15.44
CA MET A 35 -2.44 -1.62 -14.04
C MET A 35 -3.65 -1.12 -13.24
N ARG A 36 -4.12 0.10 -13.49
CA ARG A 36 -5.32 0.65 -12.84
C ARG A 36 -6.62 0.04 -13.34
N GLU A 37 -6.61 -0.51 -14.56
CA GLU A 37 -7.75 -1.20 -15.15
C GLU A 37 -7.88 -2.66 -14.68
N ILE A 38 -6.86 -3.21 -14.01
CA ILE A 38 -6.94 -4.55 -13.42
C ILE A 38 -8.08 -4.55 -12.40
N PRO A 39 -9.15 -5.33 -12.62
CA PRO A 39 -10.27 -5.38 -11.70
C PRO A 39 -9.84 -6.04 -10.39
N GLY A 40 -10.20 -5.43 -9.27
CA GLY A 40 -10.06 -6.01 -7.93
C GLY A 40 -11.43 -6.13 -7.27
N ASP A 41 -11.72 -7.28 -6.67
CA ASP A 41 -12.89 -7.51 -5.81
C ASP A 41 -12.56 -7.35 -4.32
N PHE A 42 -11.32 -6.95 -4.00
CA PHE A 42 -10.84 -6.71 -2.65
C PHE A 42 -9.62 -5.76 -2.65
N ILE A 43 -9.29 -5.22 -1.47
CA ILE A 43 -8.10 -4.43 -1.19
C ILE A 43 -7.16 -5.27 -0.33
N GLY A 44 -5.99 -5.62 -0.88
CA GLY A 44 -5.03 -6.51 -0.24
C GLY A 44 -3.91 -6.94 -1.18
N ALA A 45 -3.09 -7.89 -0.74
CA ALA A 45 -2.07 -8.49 -1.60
C ALA A 45 -2.71 -9.33 -2.72
N LEU A 46 -2.03 -9.45 -3.88
CA LEU A 46 -2.57 -10.16 -5.05
C LEU A 46 -2.92 -11.64 -4.77
N ASP A 47 -2.27 -12.25 -3.79
CA ASP A 47 -2.52 -13.62 -3.32
C ASP A 47 -3.62 -13.72 -2.25
N ARG A 48 -4.37 -12.63 -2.02
CA ARG A 48 -5.36 -12.48 -0.94
C ARG A 48 -4.77 -12.62 0.46
N SER A 49 -3.45 -12.46 0.61
CA SER A 49 -2.85 -12.31 1.94
C SER A 49 -3.15 -10.92 2.53
N PRO A 50 -2.93 -10.73 3.85
CA PRO A 50 -3.14 -9.45 4.51
C PRO A 50 -2.39 -8.30 3.83
N CYS A 51 -2.92 -7.09 3.95
CA CYS A 51 -2.29 -5.86 3.47
C CYS A 51 -0.90 -5.67 4.10
N ARG A 52 0.11 -5.53 3.26
CA ARG A 52 1.52 -5.28 3.65
C ARG A 52 1.91 -3.82 3.43
N ASP A 53 1.02 -2.90 3.78
CA ASP A 53 1.31 -1.47 3.79
C ASP A 53 1.97 -1.08 5.13
N GLY A 54 2.80 -0.05 5.14
CA GLY A 54 3.45 0.44 6.36
C GLY A 54 2.48 0.84 7.48
N ILE A 55 1.24 1.20 7.15
CA ILE A 55 0.17 1.44 8.13
C ILE A 55 -0.17 0.15 8.91
N PHE A 56 -0.14 -1.01 8.25
CA PHE A 56 -0.51 -2.32 8.79
C PHE A 56 0.66 -3.11 9.38
N GLU A 57 1.90 -2.71 9.11
CA GLU A 57 3.11 -3.36 9.64
C GLU A 57 3.63 -2.71 10.95
N ALA A 58 2.86 -1.79 11.54
CA ALA A 58 3.30 -0.95 12.67
C ALA A 58 2.57 -1.22 14.00
N GLY A 59 1.98 -2.42 14.19
CA GLY A 59 1.30 -2.80 15.44
C GLY A 59 2.22 -2.73 16.66
N TYR A 60 1.65 -2.40 17.84
CA TYR A 60 2.41 -2.35 19.07
C TYR A 60 2.69 -3.75 19.61
N GLY A 61 3.95 -4.18 19.62
CA GLY A 61 4.35 -5.48 20.15
C GLY A 61 4.79 -6.43 19.04
N ASP A 62 4.34 -7.68 19.10
CA ASP A 62 4.71 -8.69 18.11
C ASP A 62 3.97 -8.46 16.79
N TYR A 63 4.69 -8.13 15.72
CA TYR A 63 4.14 -7.88 14.39
C TYR A 63 3.46 -9.11 13.78
N THR A 64 3.69 -10.31 14.32
CA THR A 64 2.99 -11.53 13.90
C THR A 64 1.61 -11.69 14.54
N SER A 65 1.28 -10.89 15.57
CA SER A 65 0.00 -10.95 16.27
C SER A 65 -1.13 -10.18 15.56
N TYR A 66 -0.80 -9.43 14.51
CA TYR A 66 -1.75 -8.63 13.76
C TYR A 66 -1.83 -9.08 12.29
N SER A 67 -3.05 -9.13 11.77
CA SER A 67 -3.33 -9.47 10.39
C SER A 67 -4.46 -8.56 9.89
N TYR A 68 -4.17 -7.73 8.90
CA TYR A 68 -5.08 -6.70 8.41
C TYR A 68 -5.51 -7.01 6.98
N GLY A 69 -6.79 -7.27 6.78
CA GLY A 69 -7.33 -7.63 5.47
C GLY A 69 -6.99 -9.08 5.05
N PRO A 70 -7.23 -9.43 3.79
CA PRO A 70 -7.76 -8.58 2.71
C PRO A 70 -9.17 -8.06 3.00
N TYR A 71 -9.53 -6.95 2.38
CA TYR A 71 -10.77 -6.22 2.64
C TYR A 71 -11.70 -6.26 1.42
N PRO A 72 -12.95 -6.70 1.53
CA PRO A 72 -13.87 -6.80 0.39
C PRO A 72 -14.37 -5.44 -0.12
N SER A 73 -14.18 -4.36 0.64
CA SER A 73 -14.65 -3.02 0.28
C SER A 73 -13.76 -1.93 0.86
N GLU A 74 -13.84 -0.73 0.27
CA GLU A 74 -13.21 0.49 0.78
C GLU A 74 -13.64 0.80 2.22
N GLU A 75 -14.91 0.55 2.57
CA GLU A 75 -15.42 0.73 3.93
C GLU A 75 -14.69 -0.16 4.93
N SER A 76 -14.61 -1.47 4.65
CA SER A 76 -13.89 -2.42 5.51
C SER A 76 -12.38 -2.13 5.58
N PHE A 77 -11.79 -1.60 4.50
CA PHE A 77 -10.41 -1.16 4.48
C PHE A 77 -10.18 0.04 5.41
N ASN A 78 -11.07 1.04 5.38
CA ASN A 78 -11.01 2.21 6.27
C ASN A 78 -11.15 1.80 7.75
N GLU A 79 -12.06 0.88 8.06
CA GLU A 79 -12.17 0.30 9.40
C GLU A 79 -10.87 -0.41 9.81
N GLY A 80 -10.26 -1.13 8.87
CA GLY A 80 -8.96 -1.75 9.02
C GLY A 80 -7.85 -0.77 9.40
N ILE A 81 -7.79 0.40 8.74
CA ILE A 81 -6.83 1.46 9.06
C ILE A 81 -7.05 1.96 10.50
N VAL A 82 -8.30 2.22 10.88
CA VAL A 82 -8.63 2.66 12.25
C VAL A 82 -8.20 1.61 13.28
N GLN A 83 -8.44 0.33 12.99
CA GLN A 83 -8.02 -0.77 13.84
C GLN A 83 -6.49 -0.83 13.97
N ALA A 84 -5.76 -0.74 12.86
CA ALA A 84 -4.30 -0.73 12.86
C ALA A 84 -3.71 0.44 13.67
N LEU A 85 -4.32 1.62 13.59
CA LEU A 85 -3.92 2.77 14.39
C LEU A 85 -4.18 2.57 15.89
N ARG A 86 -5.30 1.94 16.26
CA ARG A 86 -5.59 1.57 17.66
C ARG A 86 -4.59 0.55 18.19
N ASP A 87 -4.31 -0.47 17.41
CA ASP A 87 -3.38 -1.55 17.75
C ASP A 87 -1.92 -1.06 17.85
N ARG A 88 -1.60 0.08 17.24
CA ARG A 88 -0.32 0.76 17.40
C ARG A 88 -0.19 1.52 18.72
N MET A 89 -1.29 1.80 19.41
CA MET A 89 -1.24 2.50 20.70
C MET A 89 -0.88 1.53 21.83
N ARG A 90 -0.13 2.03 22.83
CA ARG A 90 0.17 1.23 24.03
C ARG A 90 -1.12 0.96 24.81
N PRO A 91 -1.31 -0.23 25.42
CA PRO A 91 -2.51 -0.56 26.20
C PRO A 91 -2.89 0.50 27.26
N LYS A 92 -1.90 1.08 27.93
CA LYS A 92 -2.11 2.15 28.95
C LYS A 92 -2.72 3.44 28.41
N VAL A 93 -2.64 3.69 27.10
CA VAL A 93 -3.24 4.86 26.44
C VAL A 93 -4.71 4.57 26.11
N LEU A 94 -5.01 3.35 25.66
CA LEU A 94 -6.38 2.90 25.36
C LEU A 94 -7.27 2.87 26.62
N GLU A 95 -6.71 2.54 27.79
CA GLU A 95 -7.42 2.58 29.07
C GLU A 95 -7.88 4.00 29.48
N ARG A 96 -7.23 5.06 28.96
CA ARG A 96 -7.61 6.45 29.25
C ARG A 96 -8.74 6.97 28.37
N GLU A 97 -8.96 6.45 27.15
CA GLU A 97 -10.03 6.92 26.26
C GLU A 97 -11.44 6.59 26.79
N ASN A 98 -11.59 5.57 27.64
CA ASN A 98 -12.84 5.32 28.37
C ASN A 98 -13.11 6.35 29.47
N ASN A 99 -12.25 7.37 29.63
CA ASN A 99 -12.33 8.37 30.67
C ASN A 99 -11.84 9.73 30.11
N ILE A 100 -12.80 10.54 29.61
CA ILE A 100 -12.74 12.00 29.36
C ILE A 100 -12.53 12.45 27.90
N GLU A 101 -13.40 13.40 27.52
CA GLU A 101 -13.51 14.20 26.29
C GLU A 101 -12.19 14.47 25.53
N SER A 102 -12.16 14.02 24.27
CA SER A 102 -11.06 14.34 23.35
C SER A 102 -11.29 15.71 22.72
N HIS A 103 -10.61 16.74 23.24
CA HIS A 103 -10.41 18.00 22.53
C HIS A 103 -9.20 17.87 21.59
N PHE A 104 -9.47 17.78 20.29
CA PHE A 104 -8.46 18.00 19.27
C PHE A 104 -8.35 19.51 19.00
N PHE A 105 -7.16 20.07 19.18
CA PHE A 105 -6.82 21.46 18.85
C PHE A 105 -6.60 21.63 17.34
#